data_AF-A0A3M1LLE5-F1
#
_entry.id   AF-A0A3M1LLE5-F1
#
_cell.length_a   1.000
_cell.length_b   1.000
_cell.length_c   1.000
_cell.angle_alpha   90.00
_cell.angle_beta   90.00
_cell.angle_gamma   90.00
#
_symmetry.space_group_name_H-M   'P 1'
#
loop_
_entity.id
_entity.type
_entity.pdbx_description
1 polymer ?
#
loop_
_entity_poly.entity_id
_entity_poly.type
_entity_poly.pdbx_seq_one_letter_code
_entity_poly.pdbx_strand_id
1 'polypeptide(L)'
;MKKISDGQPRDNIELALRFEEMLANGRVGFEKEDDFFALIDYYEQDIMLDRALEVVDIALRKFEFLPEFHLKKAELLLKQK
;
A
#
# COMPACT_ATOMS: atom_id res chain seq x y z
N MET A 1 -13.16 28.51 10.24
CA MET A 1 -12.86 27.87 8.93
C MET A 1 -11.63 26.99 9.10
N LYS A 2 -11.81 25.67 9.25
CA LYS A 2 -10.69 24.71 9.18
C LYS A 2 -10.44 24.45 7.69
N LYS A 3 -9.17 24.56 7.28
CA LYS A 3 -8.74 24.17 5.94
C LYS A 3 -9.08 22.69 5.76
N ILE A 4 -9.96 22.40 4.83
CA ILE A 4 -10.22 21.06 4.31
C ILE A 4 -8.97 20.74 3.50
N SER A 5 -8.09 19.90 4.04
CA SER A 5 -7.05 19.26 3.23
C SER A 5 -7.77 18.28 2.31
N ASP A 6 -7.57 18.47 1.01
CA ASP A 6 -8.02 17.55 -0.04
C ASP A 6 -7.69 16.10 0.31
N GLY A 7 -8.68 15.21 0.22
CA GLY A 7 -8.54 13.76 0.43
C GLY A 7 -8.79 13.31 1.88
N GLN A 8 -10.04 13.32 2.33
CA GLN A 8 -10.42 12.61 3.56
C GLN A 8 -10.35 11.09 3.32
N PRO A 9 -9.87 10.31 4.30
CA PRO A 9 -9.22 9.04 4.07
C PRO A 9 -10.25 7.97 3.68
N ARG A 10 -9.94 7.15 2.68
CA ARG A 10 -10.39 5.74 2.75
C ARG A 10 -9.90 5.25 4.11
N ASP A 11 -10.77 4.72 4.97
CA ASP A 11 -10.32 4.23 6.26
C ASP A 11 -9.21 3.19 5.99
N ASN A 12 -7.96 3.52 6.33
CA ASN A 12 -6.82 2.65 6.03
C ASN A 12 -6.97 1.30 6.75
N ILE A 13 -7.71 1.26 7.87
CA ILE A 13 -8.09 0.03 8.55
C ILE A 13 -9.05 -0.77 7.68
N GLU A 14 -10.09 -0.14 7.12
CA GLU A 14 -10.99 -0.80 6.16
C GLU A 14 -10.23 -1.31 4.93
N LEU A 15 -9.28 -0.54 4.43
CA LEU A 15 -8.44 -0.91 3.29
C LEU A 15 -7.56 -2.13 3.61
N ALA A 16 -6.94 -2.15 4.78
CA ALA A 16 -6.16 -3.28 5.27
C ALA A 16 -7.03 -4.53 5.49
N LEU A 17 -8.21 -4.38 6.10
CA LEU A 17 -9.15 -5.49 6.28
C LEU A 17 -9.58 -6.09 4.94
N ARG A 18 -9.95 -5.25 3.96
CA ARG A 18 -10.29 -5.70 2.61
C ARG A 18 -9.12 -6.41 1.93
N PHE A 19 -7.89 -5.93 2.13
CA PHE A 19 -6.70 -6.57 1.60
C PHE A 19 -6.49 -7.97 2.19
N GLU A 20 -6.58 -8.12 3.52
CA GLU A 20 -6.46 -9.42 4.18
C GLU A 20 -7.58 -10.39 3.76
N GLU A 21 -8.82 -9.90 3.61
CA GLU A 21 -9.92 -10.70 3.05
C GLU A 21 -9.63 -11.17 1.62
N MET A 22 -9.04 -10.31 0.78
CA MET A 22 -8.65 -10.69 -0.58
C MET A 22 -7.59 -11.78 -0.57
N LEU A 23 -6.54 -11.63 0.23
CA LEU A 23 -5.48 -12.63 0.39
C LEU A 23 -6.06 -13.98 0.83
N ALA A 24 -6.94 -13.99 1.83
CA ALA A 24 -7.58 -15.20 2.33
C ALA A 24 -8.43 -15.93 1.27
N ASN A 25 -8.99 -15.18 0.32
CA ASN A 25 -9.82 -15.71 -0.77
C ASN A 25 -9.03 -15.99 -2.07
N GLY A 26 -7.70 -15.89 -2.04
CA GLY A 26 -6.83 -16.09 -3.21
C GLY A 26 -6.95 -15.00 -4.27
N ARG A 27 -7.56 -13.86 -3.93
CA ARG A 27 -7.59 -12.66 -4.77
C ARG A 27 -6.38 -11.80 -4.41
N VAL A 28 -5.74 -11.21 -5.41
CA VAL A 28 -4.48 -10.50 -5.20
C VAL A 28 -4.59 -9.08 -5.74
N GLY A 29 -4.71 -8.13 -4.81
CA GLY A 29 -4.51 -6.70 -5.08
C GLY A 29 -5.77 -5.88 -5.38
N PHE A 30 -5.55 -4.58 -5.51
CA PHE A 30 -6.54 -3.58 -5.86
C PHE A 30 -6.51 -3.25 -7.36
N GLU A 31 -7.53 -2.53 -7.84
CA GLU A 31 -7.57 -2.04 -9.21
C GLU A 31 -6.82 -0.72 -9.41
N LYS A 32 -6.75 0.12 -8.37
CA LYS A 32 -6.17 1.46 -8.45
C LYS A 32 -4.82 1.50 -7.76
N GLU A 33 -3.88 2.21 -8.38
CA GLU A 33 -2.55 2.49 -7.82
C GLU A 33 -2.66 3.19 -6.46
N ASP A 34 -3.57 4.17 -6.33
CA ASP A 34 -3.81 4.91 -5.08
C ASP A 34 -4.18 3.99 -3.90
N ASP A 35 -4.91 2.90 -4.14
CA ASP A 35 -5.25 1.95 -3.08
C ASP A 35 -4.01 1.20 -2.59
N PHE A 36 -3.07 0.89 -3.50
CA PHE A 36 -1.79 0.31 -3.10
C PHE A 36 -0.95 1.31 -2.31
N PHE A 37 -0.77 2.54 -2.79
CA PHE A 37 0.03 3.53 -2.07
C PHE A 37 -0.53 3.82 -0.67
N ALA A 38 -1.85 3.99 -0.55
CA ALA A 38 -2.49 4.20 0.76
C ALA A 38 -2.24 3.04 1.72
N LEU A 39 -2.30 1.79 1.24
CA LEU A 39 -2.06 0.62 2.07
C LEU A 39 -0.58 0.44 2.42
N ILE A 40 0.34 0.73 1.48
CA ILE A 40 1.77 0.71 1.73
C ILE A 40 2.13 1.72 2.81
N ASP A 41 1.64 2.96 2.68
CA ASP A 41 1.89 4.02 3.64
C ASP A 41 1.31 3.68 5.01
N TYR A 42 0.14 3.05 5.07
CA TYR A 42 -0.45 2.56 6.31
C TYR A 42 0.45 1.55 7.02
N TYR A 43 0.89 0.49 6.33
CA TYR A 43 1.76 -0.51 6.94
C TYR A 43 3.15 0.06 7.28
N GLU A 44 3.67 0.98 6.47
CA GLU A 44 4.94 1.63 6.74
C GLU A 44 4.88 2.53 7.99
N GLN A 45 3.80 3.28 8.18
CA GLN A 45 3.59 4.15 9.35
C GLN A 45 3.57 3.35 10.66
N ASP A 46 3.03 2.13 10.63
CA ASP A 46 2.97 1.21 11.77
C ASP A 46 4.22 0.31 11.89
N ILE A 47 5.30 0.61 11.14
CA ILE A 47 6.59 -0.13 11.15
C ILE A 47 6.42 -1.60 10.71
N MET A 48 5.31 -1.92 10.03
CA MET A 48 5.03 -3.24 9.47
C MET A 48 5.69 -3.39 8.09
N LEU A 49 7.01 -3.22 8.04
CA LEU A 49 7.77 -3.13 6.79
C LEU A 49 7.62 -4.36 5.89
N ASP A 50 7.50 -5.56 6.47
CA ASP A 50 7.28 -6.79 5.71
C ASP A 50 5.94 -6.78 4.96
N ARG A 51 4.88 -6.27 5.61
CA ARG A 51 3.57 -6.13 4.96
C ARG A 51 3.58 -5.04 3.91
N ALA A 52 4.23 -3.91 4.18
CA ALA A 52 4.42 -2.86 3.18
C ALA A 52 5.12 -3.40 1.93
N LEU A 53 6.17 -4.21 2.10
CA LEU A 53 6.88 -4.86 0.98
C LEU A 53 6.03 -5.88 0.23
N GLU A 54 5.23 -6.69 0.94
CA GLU A 54 4.30 -7.63 0.30
C GLU A 54 3.29 -6.89 -0.60
N VAL A 55 2.73 -5.78 -0.11
CA VAL A 55 1.80 -4.95 -0.88
C VAL A 55 2.50 -4.36 -2.11
N VAL A 56 3.73 -3.85 -1.97
CA VAL A 56 4.53 -3.35 -3.11
C VAL A 56 4.81 -4.44 -4.12
N ASP A 57 5.17 -5.65 -3.69
CA ASP A 57 5.43 -6.78 -4.58
C ASP A 57 4.18 -7.19 -5.36
N ILE A 58 3.02 -7.14 -4.72
CA ILE A 58 1.74 -7.36 -5.40
C ILE A 58 1.45 -6.24 -6.41
N ALA A 59 1.66 -4.98 -6.02
CA ALA A 59 1.46 -3.84 -6.91
C ALA A 59 2.35 -3.95 -8.17
N LEU A 60 3.62 -4.31 -8.01
CA LEU A 60 4.57 -4.49 -9.12
C LEU A 60 4.22 -5.62 -10.08
N ARG A 61 3.47 -6.65 -9.64
CA ARG A 61 2.95 -7.68 -10.56
C ARG A 61 1.88 -7.13 -11.51
N LYS A 62 1.15 -6.09 -11.09
CA LYS A 62 0.07 -5.46 -11.88
C LYS A 62 0.56 -4.22 -12.64
N PHE A 63 1.46 -3.46 -12.03
CA PHE A 63 1.96 -2.17 -12.50
C PHE A 63 3.48 -2.18 -12.67
N GLU A 64 4.00 -3.22 -13.33
CA GLU A 64 5.43 -3.52 -13.43
C GLU A 64 6.28 -2.33 -13.89
N PHE A 65 5.75 -1.46 -14.74
CA PHE A 65 6.51 -0.36 -15.35
C PHE A 65 6.30 0.99 -14.66
N LEU A 66 5.54 1.06 -13.57
CA LEU A 66 5.38 2.30 -12.81
C LEU A 66 6.58 2.52 -11.87
N PRO A 67 7.41 3.55 -12.13
CA PRO A 67 8.64 3.78 -11.36
C PRO A 67 8.37 4.04 -9.88
N GLU A 68 7.21 4.61 -9.54
CA GLU A 68 6.83 4.96 -8.18
C GLU A 68 6.82 3.73 -7.25
N PHE A 69 6.35 2.57 -7.73
CA PHE A 69 6.40 1.33 -6.94
C PHE A 69 7.82 0.79 -6.75
N HIS A 70 8.70 0.94 -7.74
CA HIS A 70 10.11 0.54 -7.61
C HIS A 70 10.86 1.42 -6.62
N LEU A 71 10.63 2.73 -6.68
CA LEU A 71 11.20 3.69 -5.74
C LEU A 71 10.71 3.39 -4.31
N LYS A 72 9.41 3.18 -4.13
CA LYS A 72 8.83 2.83 -2.84
C LYS A 72 9.41 1.51 -2.28
N LYS A 73 9.60 0.50 -3.13
CA LYS A 73 10.27 -0.75 -2.73
C LYS A 73 11.68 -0.50 -2.20
N ALA A 74 12.47 0.30 -2.92
CA ALA A 74 13.83 0.63 -2.53
C ALA A 74 13.87 1.37 -1.19
N GLU A 75 12.97 2.33 -0.97
CA GLU A 75 12.83 3.06 0.29
C GLU A 75 12.52 2.14 1.47
N LEU A 76 11.55 1.23 1.32
CA LEU A 76 11.19 0.26 2.36
C LEU A 76 12.35 -0.67 2.71
N LEU A 77 13.06 -1.18 1.71
CA LEU A 77 14.23 -2.05 1.91
C LEU A 77 15.39 -1.34 2.63
N LEU A 78 15.56 -0.03 2.40
CA LEU A 78 16.56 0.76 3.13
C LEU A 78 16.19 0.94 4.61
N LYS A 79 14.89 1.00 4.93
CA LYS A 79 14.39 1.11 6.31
C LYS A 79 14.46 -0.21 7.09
N GLN A 80 14.50 -1.35 6.42
CA GLN A 80 14.67 -2.66 7.05
C GLN A 80 16.11 -2.98 7.49
N LYS A 81 17.08 -2.16 7.09
CA LYS A 81 18.50 -2.32 7.48
C LYS A 81 18.77 -1.73 8.85
#